data_AF-A0A8S1E8W0-F1
#
_entry.id   AF-A0A8S1E8W0-F1
#
_cell.length_a   1.000
_cell.length_b   1.000
_cell.length_c   1.000
_cell.angle_alpha   90.00
_cell.angle_beta   90.00
_cell.angle_gamma   90.00
#
_symmetry.space_group_name_H-M   'P 1'
#
loop_
_entity.id
_entity.type
_entity.pdbx_description
1 polymer ?
#
loop_
_entity_poly.entity_id
_entity_poly.type
_entity_poly.pdbx_seq_one_letter_code
_entity_poly.pdbx_strand_id
1 'polypeptide(L)'
;MTQRSTSADICRSLNTALVEFGVDVDQVISTCTDRGANVLKACKDLFGENKVTSCVCHLADNVVQDSLYSLPIVNALLKDVKQIVKDCVNRLKTHDSEMAKIEAKLHEERKENSDLTKQINSLKEKVAQLEGKISKIRENASKKLTAAQTARLLDGKKPNYGEADYELATRLYAEGGAKAYDIVRVELKMPVPSISSLQRYLSGMDFSPGFLKPSLSLLKIALPSLPRLYLQVVLVRGLFSNWSTAIYYNFSTPTSKELVEAVLREAHTTGLTVAALVCDMGSSNVGALKNMGKSKDKPHFTHPVTGKHVFCFYDAPHLLKQARNHLPDEGGIQIQPEGSKDRVTATRGPIDELLANSSTYEMPSHNILASDLHVQGYEKQKVDKAVRLLSKTTSSALLTAGNNGLLVSTNYAANATYCRILSSFFSIFNTRPKSLDEKDEEESSDPCISPFGRCLEHQEKIL
;
A
#
# COMPACT_ATOMS: atom_id res chain seq x y z
N MET A 1 49.28 -59.14 44.96
CA MET A 1 50.11 -59.58 46.10
C MET A 1 49.48 -60.84 46.65
N THR A 2 50.01 -62.01 46.31
CA THR A 2 49.55 -63.31 46.83
C THR A 2 50.36 -63.63 48.09
N GLN A 3 49.69 -63.72 49.24
CA GLN A 3 50.32 -64.14 50.51
C GLN A 3 50.91 -65.55 50.32
N ARG A 4 52.21 -65.71 50.61
CA ARG A 4 52.87 -67.02 50.62
C ARG A 4 52.54 -67.71 51.94
N SER A 5 51.90 -68.86 51.90
CA SER A 5 51.64 -69.68 53.08
C SER A 5 52.95 -70.11 53.75
N THR A 6 53.07 -69.89 55.05
CA THR A 6 54.26 -70.25 55.83
C THR A 6 54.24 -71.73 56.22
N SER A 7 55.38 -72.30 56.63
CA SER A 7 55.43 -73.70 57.08
C SER A 7 54.51 -73.95 58.29
N ALA A 8 54.36 -72.96 59.18
CA ALA A 8 53.48 -73.05 60.34
C ALA A 8 51.99 -73.13 59.95
N ASP A 9 51.58 -72.40 58.91
CA ASP A 9 50.21 -72.44 58.40
C ASP A 9 49.90 -73.82 57.79
N ILE A 10 50.89 -74.41 57.12
CA ILE A 10 50.78 -75.73 56.50
C ILE A 10 50.75 -76.83 57.57
N CYS A 11 51.61 -76.77 58.59
CA CYS A 11 51.55 -77.68 59.76
C CYS A 11 50.18 -77.65 60.42
N ARG A 12 49.64 -76.45 60.68
CA ARG A 12 48.33 -76.30 61.31
C ARG A 12 47.24 -76.95 60.47
N SER A 13 47.25 -76.69 59.16
CA SER A 13 46.27 -77.26 58.23
C SER A 13 46.34 -78.79 58.17
N LEU A 14 47.55 -79.35 58.13
CA LEU A 14 47.75 -80.81 58.15
C LEU A 14 47.31 -81.43 59.47
N ASN A 15 47.64 -80.82 60.60
CA ASN A 15 47.25 -81.32 61.91
C ASN A 15 45.73 -81.27 62.10
N THR A 16 45.08 -80.19 61.66
CA THR A 16 43.61 -80.11 61.67
C THR A 16 42.99 -81.24 60.84
N ALA A 17 43.51 -81.51 59.64
CA ALA A 17 43.01 -82.59 58.81
C ALA A 17 43.15 -83.95 59.50
N LEU A 18 44.29 -84.25 60.15
CA LEU A 18 44.47 -85.50 60.88
C LEU A 18 43.46 -85.67 62.02
N VAL A 19 43.22 -84.60 62.79
CA VAL A 19 42.23 -84.58 63.86
C VAL A 19 40.82 -84.84 63.31
N GLU A 20 40.45 -84.21 62.18
CA GLU A 20 39.15 -84.44 61.54
C GLU A 20 38.95 -85.89 61.10
N PHE A 21 40.01 -86.57 60.65
CA PHE A 21 39.95 -87.98 60.27
C PHE A 21 40.19 -88.96 61.44
N GLY A 22 40.40 -88.45 62.66
CA GLY A 22 40.66 -89.27 63.84
C GLY A 22 41.96 -90.08 63.77
N VAL A 23 42.94 -89.61 62.98
CA VAL A 23 44.24 -90.26 62.79
C VAL A 23 45.27 -89.60 63.71
N ASP A 24 45.94 -90.39 64.54
CA ASP A 24 47.06 -89.88 65.33
C ASP A 24 48.28 -89.67 64.43
N VAL A 25 49.06 -88.62 64.69
CA VAL A 25 50.30 -88.30 63.95
C VAL A 25 51.25 -89.49 63.91
N ASP A 26 51.28 -90.29 64.98
CA ASP A 26 52.12 -91.49 65.06
C ASP A 26 51.69 -92.60 64.09
N GLN A 27 50.41 -92.65 63.69
CA GLN A 27 49.87 -93.62 62.73
C GLN A 27 50.25 -93.30 61.29
N VAL A 28 50.70 -92.07 61.00
CA VAL A 28 51.16 -91.70 59.66
C VAL A 28 52.48 -92.42 59.38
N ILE A 29 52.51 -93.25 58.34
CA ILE A 29 53.66 -94.09 57.98
C ILE A 29 54.70 -93.28 57.18
N SER A 30 54.24 -92.51 56.19
CA SER A 30 55.09 -91.63 55.40
C SER A 30 54.27 -90.52 54.73
N THR A 31 54.89 -89.37 54.49
CA THR A 31 54.37 -88.27 53.68
C THR A 31 55.22 -88.04 52.44
N CYS A 32 54.59 -87.85 51.29
CA CYS A 32 55.25 -87.52 50.03
C CYS A 32 54.93 -86.07 49.64
N THR A 33 55.94 -85.25 49.40
CA THR A 33 55.77 -83.83 49.01
C THR A 33 56.76 -83.41 47.94
N ASP A 34 56.43 -82.34 47.20
CA ASP A 34 57.42 -81.60 46.43
C ASP A 34 58.51 -81.00 47.35
N ARG A 35 59.62 -80.55 46.76
CA ARG A 35 60.73 -79.90 47.48
C ARG A 35 60.45 -78.43 47.80
N GLY A 36 59.19 -77.99 47.81
CA GLY A 36 58.81 -76.66 48.23
C GLY A 36 59.27 -76.40 49.66
N ALA A 37 60.10 -75.38 49.86
CA ALA A 37 60.80 -75.15 51.13
C ALA A 37 59.86 -75.09 52.34
N ASN A 38 58.67 -74.50 52.19
CA ASN A 38 57.71 -74.34 53.27
C ASN A 38 56.95 -75.65 53.59
N VAL A 39 56.54 -76.42 52.59
CA VAL A 39 55.83 -77.70 52.78
C VAL A 39 56.77 -78.75 53.34
N LEU A 40 57.99 -78.84 52.81
CA LEU A 40 58.98 -79.82 53.26
C LEU A 40 59.32 -79.63 54.74
N LYS A 41 59.52 -78.38 55.17
CA LYS A 41 59.74 -78.05 56.58
C LYS A 41 58.53 -78.43 57.43
N ALA A 42 57.32 -78.12 56.97
CA ALA A 42 56.10 -78.44 57.70
C ALA A 42 55.93 -79.95 57.94
N CYS A 43 56.13 -80.77 56.91
CA CYS A 43 56.01 -82.23 57.04
C CYS A 43 57.10 -82.82 57.97
N LYS A 44 58.32 -82.29 57.93
CA LYS A 44 59.40 -82.72 58.84
C LYS A 44 59.09 -82.39 60.30
N ASP A 45 58.63 -81.17 60.55
CA ASP A 45 58.32 -80.69 61.89
C ASP A 45 57.13 -81.47 62.50
N LEU A 46 56.14 -81.87 61.69
CA LEU A 46 54.93 -82.55 62.18
C LEU A 46 55.08 -84.08 62.26
N PHE A 47 55.68 -84.74 61.25
CA PHE A 47 55.72 -86.21 61.17
C PHE A 47 57.10 -86.83 61.49
N GLY A 48 58.13 -85.99 61.65
CA GLY A 48 59.51 -86.41 61.84
C GLY A 48 60.27 -86.65 60.53
N GLU A 49 61.57 -86.39 60.53
CA GLU A 49 62.39 -86.43 59.31
C GLU A 49 62.39 -87.79 58.61
N ASN A 50 62.28 -88.88 59.37
CA ASN A 50 62.34 -90.25 58.85
C ASN A 50 61.08 -90.67 58.10
N LYS A 51 60.01 -89.86 58.13
CA LYS A 51 58.73 -90.16 57.47
C LYS A 51 58.51 -89.36 56.19
N VAL A 52 59.40 -88.45 55.81
CA VAL A 52 59.22 -87.57 54.64
C VAL A 52 59.96 -88.07 53.41
N THR A 53 59.23 -88.30 52.32
CA THR A 53 59.77 -88.70 51.02
C THR A 53 59.55 -87.61 49.96
N SER A 54 60.46 -87.50 48.99
CA SER A 54 60.32 -86.54 47.89
C SER A 54 59.42 -87.11 46.79
N CYS A 55 58.57 -86.25 46.21
CA CYS A 55 57.75 -86.57 45.06
C CYS A 55 58.62 -86.91 43.84
N VAL A 56 58.50 -88.15 43.35
CA VAL A 56 59.24 -88.64 42.18
C VAL A 56 58.88 -87.86 40.92
N CYS A 57 57.64 -87.40 40.75
CA CYS A 57 57.23 -86.59 39.61
C CYS A 57 57.98 -85.25 39.56
N HIS A 58 58.02 -84.52 40.68
CA HIS A 58 58.80 -83.27 40.76
C HIS A 58 60.31 -83.50 40.63
N LEU A 59 60.82 -84.64 41.10
CA LEU A 59 62.21 -85.02 40.87
C LEU A 59 62.49 -85.24 39.38
N ALA A 60 61.62 -85.98 38.67
CA ALA A 60 61.74 -86.23 37.24
C ALA A 60 61.66 -84.92 36.43
N ASP A 61 60.71 -84.05 36.75
CA ASP A 61 60.56 -82.74 36.09
C ASP A 61 61.80 -81.86 36.29
N ASN A 62 62.29 -81.75 37.53
CA ASN A 62 63.50 -80.98 37.80
C ASN A 62 64.74 -81.59 37.14
N VAL A 63 64.89 -82.92 37.11
CA VAL A 63 66.01 -83.58 36.43
C VAL A 63 65.98 -83.31 34.92
N VAL A 64 64.82 -83.42 34.28
CA VAL A 64 64.67 -83.10 32.85
C VAL A 64 64.94 -81.63 32.61
N GLN A 65 64.38 -80.74 33.43
CA GLN A 65 64.56 -79.30 33.31
C GLN A 65 66.04 -78.90 33.49
N ASP A 66 66.69 -79.35 34.55
CA ASP A 66 68.10 -79.05 34.85
C ASP A 66 69.05 -79.67 33.80
N SER A 67 68.74 -80.87 33.31
CA SER A 67 69.50 -81.51 32.22
C SER A 67 69.38 -80.69 30.92
N LEU A 68 68.19 -80.22 30.57
CA LEU A 68 67.99 -79.38 29.40
C LEU A 68 68.68 -78.00 29.54
N TYR A 69 68.68 -77.40 30.74
CA TYR A 69 69.35 -76.11 30.99
C TYR A 69 70.88 -76.23 31.07
N SER A 70 71.42 -77.37 31.47
CA SER A 70 72.87 -77.63 31.52
C SER A 70 73.50 -77.86 30.14
N LEU A 71 72.70 -78.22 29.13
CA LEU A 71 73.15 -78.33 27.74
C LEU A 71 73.30 -76.93 27.11
N PRO A 72 74.52 -76.51 26.72
CA PRO A 72 74.77 -75.16 26.23
C PRO A 72 73.95 -74.77 25.00
N ILE A 73 73.75 -75.73 24.07
CA ILE A 73 73.01 -75.53 22.82
C ILE A 73 71.52 -75.27 23.09
N VAL A 74 70.91 -76.06 23.97
CA VAL A 74 69.49 -75.95 24.32
C VAL A 74 69.23 -74.66 25.10
N ASN A 75 70.15 -74.27 25.99
CA ASN A 75 70.05 -73.02 26.74
C ASN A 75 70.18 -71.77 25.84
N ALA A 76 71.05 -71.82 24.81
CA ALA A 76 71.13 -70.76 23.79
C ALA A 76 69.82 -70.63 23.00
N LEU A 77 69.28 -71.74 22.49
CA LEU A 77 67.97 -71.78 21.81
C LEU A 77 66.83 -71.26 22.70
N LEU A 78 66.80 -71.66 23.98
CA LEU A 78 65.80 -71.18 24.94
C LEU A 78 65.90 -69.67 25.18
N LYS A 79 67.11 -69.10 25.18
CA LYS A 79 67.30 -67.64 25.27
C LYS A 79 66.75 -66.94 24.04
N ASP A 80 67.07 -67.45 22.84
CA ASP A 80 66.58 -66.88 21.58
C ASP A 80 65.05 -66.93 21.50
N VAL A 81 64.45 -68.07 21.84
CA VAL A 81 62.99 -68.23 21.89
C VAL A 81 62.36 -67.29 22.93
N LYS A 82 62.92 -67.20 24.14
CA LYS A 82 62.44 -66.26 25.16
C LYS A 82 62.53 -64.81 24.70
N GLN A 83 63.58 -64.46 23.95
CA GLN A 83 63.75 -63.12 23.40
C GLN A 83 62.72 -62.83 22.30
N ILE A 84 62.47 -63.77 21.39
CA ILE A 84 61.41 -63.67 20.37
C ILE A 84 60.04 -63.48 21.03
N VAL A 85 59.72 -64.29 22.05
CA VAL A 85 58.45 -64.17 22.80
C VAL A 85 58.36 -62.80 23.46
N LYS A 86 59.43 -62.31 24.09
CA LYS A 86 59.47 -60.98 24.72
C LYS A 86 59.24 -59.86 23.70
N ASP A 87 59.87 -59.93 22.54
CA ASP A 87 59.72 -58.93 21.48
C ASP A 87 58.32 -58.96 20.85
N CYS A 88 57.71 -60.15 20.75
CA CYS A 88 56.34 -60.30 20.27
C CYS A 88 55.34 -59.71 21.27
N VAL A 89 55.50 -60.02 22.56
CA VAL A 89 54.67 -59.46 23.65
C VAL A 89 54.80 -57.94 23.74
N ASN A 90 56.01 -57.40 23.58
CA ASN A 90 56.21 -55.95 23.58
C ASN A 90 55.54 -55.28 22.38
N ARG A 91 55.66 -55.86 21.17
CA ARG A 91 54.97 -55.34 19.98
C ARG A 91 53.45 -55.36 20.12
N LEU A 92 52.89 -56.44 20.67
CA LEU A 92 51.45 -56.53 20.96
C LEU A 92 50.99 -55.41 21.90
N LYS A 93 51.73 -55.17 23.00
CA LYS A 93 51.42 -54.06 23.91
C LYS A 93 51.48 -52.69 23.23
N THR A 94 52.44 -52.48 22.34
CA THR A 94 52.53 -51.23 21.58
C THR A 94 51.33 -51.08 20.66
N HIS A 95 50.97 -52.12 19.91
CA HIS A 95 49.79 -52.10 19.03
C HIS A 95 48.50 -51.89 19.81
N ASP A 96 48.30 -52.54 20.96
CA ASP A 96 47.14 -52.32 21.83
C ASP A 96 47.04 -50.85 22.26
N SER A 97 48.18 -50.23 22.58
CA SER A 97 48.23 -48.81 22.95
C SER A 97 47.91 -47.88 21.78
N GLU A 98 48.30 -48.24 20.55
CA GLU A 98 47.98 -47.49 19.33
C GLU A 98 46.52 -47.65 18.94
N MET A 99 45.98 -48.86 19.03
CA MET A 99 44.57 -49.17 18.80
C MET A 99 43.68 -48.37 19.75
N ALA A 100 44.02 -48.32 21.05
CA ALA A 100 43.28 -47.51 22.01
C ALA A 100 43.27 -46.01 21.66
N LYS A 101 44.39 -45.47 21.14
CA LYS A 101 44.46 -44.07 20.67
C LYS A 101 43.59 -43.82 19.43
N ILE A 102 43.56 -44.78 18.50
CA ILE A 102 42.74 -44.69 17.28
C ILE A 102 41.25 -44.75 17.64
N GLU A 103 40.86 -45.67 18.53
CA GLU A 103 39.47 -45.79 19.01
C GLU A 103 38.99 -44.52 19.71
N ALA A 104 39.84 -43.90 20.54
CA ALA A 104 39.53 -42.63 21.18
C ALA A 104 39.29 -41.50 20.15
N LYS A 105 40.17 -41.37 19.14
CA LYS A 105 40.00 -40.40 18.05
C LYS A 105 38.73 -40.65 17.25
N LEU A 106 38.45 -41.91 16.90
CA LEU A 106 37.25 -42.29 16.17
C LEU A 106 35.98 -41.94 16.97
N HIS A 107 36.00 -42.13 18.29
CA HIS A 107 34.88 -41.76 19.15
C HIS A 107 34.64 -40.25 19.17
N GLU A 108 35.70 -39.46 19.25
CA GLU A 108 35.64 -37.99 19.22
C GLU A 108 35.08 -37.48 17.87
N GLU A 109 35.60 -37.98 16.75
CA GLU A 109 35.11 -37.65 15.41
C GLU A 109 33.64 -38.05 15.20
N ARG A 110 33.21 -39.19 15.77
CA ARG A 110 31.79 -39.62 15.74
C ARG A 110 30.90 -38.67 16.51
N LYS A 111 31.36 -38.18 17.67
CA LYS A 111 30.62 -37.20 18.48
C LYS A 111 30.47 -35.88 17.74
N GLU A 112 31.56 -35.39 17.14
CA GLU A 112 31.55 -34.17 16.33
C GLU A 112 30.62 -34.29 15.11
N ASN A 113 30.66 -35.42 14.39
CA ASN A 113 29.73 -35.68 13.28
C ASN A 113 28.26 -35.69 13.72
N SER A 114 27.95 -36.26 14.89
CA SER A 114 26.61 -36.22 15.46
C SER A 114 26.16 -34.79 15.72
N ASP A 115 27.03 -33.95 16.29
CA ASP A 115 26.69 -32.57 16.62
C ASP A 115 26.55 -31.69 15.38
N LEU A 116 27.43 -31.87 14.38
CA LEU A 116 27.28 -31.25 13.06
C LEU A 116 25.97 -31.66 12.37
N THR A 117 25.57 -32.94 12.48
CA THR A 117 24.31 -33.42 11.91
C THR A 117 23.10 -32.73 12.56
N LYS A 118 23.12 -32.54 13.89
CA LYS A 118 22.07 -31.79 14.59
C LYS A 118 22.01 -30.33 14.15
N GLN A 119 23.17 -29.68 13.98
CA GLN A 119 23.24 -28.31 13.48
C GLN A 119 22.67 -28.18 12.07
N ILE A 120 23.01 -29.11 11.16
CA ILE A 120 22.49 -29.15 9.79
C ILE A 120 20.96 -29.27 9.81
N ASN A 121 20.40 -30.16 10.63
CA ASN A 121 18.94 -30.33 10.71
C ASN A 121 18.25 -29.07 11.27
N SER A 122 18.82 -28.45 12.30
CA SER A 122 18.29 -27.18 12.83
C SER A 122 18.34 -26.05 11.80
N LEU A 123 19.42 -25.96 11.01
CA LEU A 123 19.52 -24.96 9.94
C LEU A 123 18.53 -25.23 8.81
N LYS A 124 18.31 -26.48 8.42
CA LYS A 124 17.30 -26.86 7.41
C LYS A 124 15.89 -26.45 7.82
N GLU A 125 15.51 -26.66 9.09
CA GLU A 125 14.21 -26.22 9.61
C GLU A 125 14.06 -24.70 9.56
N LYS A 126 15.12 -23.96 9.94
CA LYS A 126 15.12 -22.48 9.87
C LYS A 126 14.97 -21.99 8.43
N VAL A 127 15.65 -22.62 7.47
CA VAL A 127 15.53 -22.28 6.04
C VAL A 127 14.09 -22.50 5.56
N ALA A 128 13.49 -23.66 5.85
CA ALA A 128 12.10 -23.96 5.46
C ALA A 128 11.10 -22.95 6.07
N GLN A 129 11.30 -22.55 7.33
CA GLN A 129 10.47 -21.52 7.96
C GLN A 129 10.61 -20.15 7.28
N LEU A 130 11.84 -19.75 6.91
CA LEU A 130 12.10 -18.49 6.22
C LEU A 130 11.51 -18.48 4.80
N GLU A 131 11.64 -19.57 4.06
CA GLU A 131 11.03 -19.75 2.73
C GLU A 131 9.50 -19.60 2.79
N GLY A 132 8.86 -20.21 3.79
CA GLY A 132 7.41 -20.05 4.02
C GLY A 132 7.00 -18.61 4.35
N LYS A 133 7.80 -17.89 5.15
CA LYS A 133 7.57 -16.47 5.45
C LYS A 133 7.72 -15.59 4.20
N ILE A 134 8.76 -15.81 3.40
CA ILE A 134 8.99 -15.10 2.13
C ILE A 134 7.82 -15.31 1.17
N SER A 135 7.30 -16.54 1.08
CA SER A 135 6.13 -16.85 0.25
C SER A 135 4.89 -16.05 0.65
N LYS A 136 4.59 -15.97 1.96
CA LYS A 136 3.46 -15.16 2.47
C LYS A 136 3.64 -13.68 2.20
N ILE A 137 4.86 -13.15 2.37
CA ILE A 137 5.17 -11.74 2.08
C ILE A 137 4.95 -11.46 0.59
N ARG A 138 5.40 -12.37 -0.29
CA ARG A 138 5.23 -12.24 -1.74
C ARG A 138 3.76 -12.20 -2.16
N GLU A 139 2.94 -13.08 -1.61
CA GLU A 139 1.49 -13.09 -1.88
C GLU A 139 0.82 -11.77 -1.46
N ASN A 140 1.16 -11.24 -0.29
CA ASN A 140 0.61 -9.98 0.20
C ASN A 140 1.10 -8.78 -0.62
N ALA A 141 2.37 -8.77 -1.03
CA ALA A 141 2.91 -7.75 -1.90
C ALA A 141 2.21 -7.72 -3.27
N SER A 142 1.97 -8.90 -3.88
CA SER A 142 1.30 -8.98 -5.19
C SER A 142 -0.15 -8.49 -5.20
N LYS A 143 -0.80 -8.39 -4.04
CA LYS A 143 -2.16 -7.83 -3.92
C LYS A 143 -2.19 -6.30 -4.04
N LYS A 144 -1.07 -5.63 -3.71
CA LYS A 144 -0.98 -4.16 -3.63
C LYS A 144 0.00 -3.55 -4.62
N LEU A 145 0.96 -4.33 -5.10
CA LEU A 145 2.04 -3.92 -5.99
C LEU A 145 1.97 -4.69 -7.29
N THR A 146 2.47 -4.09 -8.37
CA THR A 146 2.61 -4.79 -9.65
C THR A 146 3.66 -5.91 -9.56
N ALA A 147 3.71 -6.78 -10.57
CA ALA A 147 4.71 -7.83 -10.66
C ALA A 147 6.15 -7.27 -10.71
N ALA A 148 6.38 -6.18 -11.46
CA ALA A 148 7.69 -5.53 -11.56
C ALA A 148 8.13 -4.91 -10.22
N GLN A 149 7.20 -4.26 -9.52
CA GLN A 149 7.42 -3.69 -8.19
C GLN A 149 7.74 -4.76 -7.14
N THR A 150 6.98 -5.85 -7.14
CA THR A 150 7.19 -6.98 -6.23
C THR A 150 8.54 -7.63 -6.46
N ALA A 151 8.94 -7.83 -7.73
CA ALA A 151 10.25 -8.39 -8.09
C ALA A 151 11.41 -7.47 -7.67
N ARG A 152 11.27 -6.14 -7.82
CA ARG A 152 12.29 -5.20 -7.34
C ARG A 152 12.45 -5.23 -5.83
N LEU A 153 11.32 -5.27 -5.11
CA LEU A 153 11.30 -5.20 -3.66
C LEU A 153 11.86 -6.49 -3.01
N LEU A 154 11.50 -7.66 -3.55
CA LEU A 154 11.86 -8.95 -2.97
C LEU A 154 13.14 -9.55 -3.55
N ASP A 155 13.37 -9.40 -4.86
CA ASP A 155 14.48 -10.07 -5.55
C ASP A 155 15.65 -9.11 -5.86
N GLY A 156 15.51 -7.81 -5.59
CA GLY A 156 16.52 -6.79 -5.86
C GLY A 156 16.81 -6.56 -7.36
N LYS A 157 16.14 -7.29 -8.25
CA LYS A 157 16.31 -7.22 -9.71
C LYS A 157 15.94 -5.83 -10.22
N LYS A 158 16.55 -5.39 -11.31
CA LYS A 158 16.15 -4.14 -11.96
C LYS A 158 14.72 -4.31 -12.50
N PRO A 159 13.75 -3.45 -12.14
CA PRO A 159 12.38 -3.64 -12.59
C PRO A 159 12.29 -3.29 -14.08
N ASN A 160 11.59 -4.14 -14.84
CA ASN A 160 11.13 -3.80 -16.17
C ASN A 160 9.68 -3.32 -16.04
N TYR A 161 9.50 -1.99 -16.01
CA TYR A 161 8.18 -1.40 -15.81
C TYR A 161 7.31 -1.58 -17.05
N GLY A 162 6.13 -2.14 -16.85
CA GLY A 162 5.10 -2.28 -17.89
C GLY A 162 4.11 -1.12 -17.87
N GLU A 163 3.08 -1.22 -18.72
CA GLU A 163 2.03 -0.19 -18.86
C GLU A 163 1.33 0.13 -17.53
N ALA A 164 0.89 -0.90 -16.78
CA ALA A 164 0.23 -0.73 -15.49
C ALA A 164 1.09 -0.02 -14.43
N ASP A 165 2.42 -0.18 -14.48
CA ASP A 165 3.34 0.54 -13.60
C ASP A 165 3.36 2.03 -13.91
N TYR A 166 3.36 2.37 -15.20
CA TYR A 166 3.35 3.75 -15.65
C TYR A 166 2.00 4.43 -15.44
N GLU A 167 0.89 3.71 -15.58
CA GLU A 167 -0.45 4.24 -15.25
C GLU A 167 -0.56 4.59 -13.76
N LEU A 168 -0.16 3.66 -12.88
CA LEU A 168 -0.14 3.88 -11.43
C LEU A 168 0.78 5.06 -11.07
N ALA A 169 1.96 5.12 -11.68
CA ALA A 169 2.91 6.21 -11.47
C ALA A 169 2.36 7.56 -11.95
N THR A 170 1.67 7.58 -13.10
CA THR A 170 1.03 8.79 -13.65
C THR A 170 -0.07 9.27 -12.74
N ARG A 171 -0.91 8.36 -12.23
CA ARG A 171 -1.97 8.69 -11.27
C ARG A 171 -1.39 9.28 -9.98
N LEU A 172 -0.39 8.61 -9.40
CA LEU A 172 0.28 9.09 -8.19
C LEU A 172 0.89 10.49 -8.40
N TYR A 173 1.51 10.72 -9.55
CA TYR A 173 2.08 12.02 -9.90
C TYR A 173 1.01 13.10 -10.11
N ALA A 174 -0.11 12.76 -10.77
CA ALA A 174 -1.19 13.70 -11.05
C ALA A 174 -1.96 14.13 -9.78
N GLU A 175 -2.20 13.19 -8.86
CA GLU A 175 -2.94 13.46 -7.62
C GLU A 175 -2.07 14.08 -6.53
N GLY A 176 -0.83 13.60 -6.36
CA GLY A 176 0.09 14.05 -5.30
C GLY A 176 1.05 15.17 -5.70
N GLY A 177 1.20 15.42 -7.01
CA GLY A 177 2.20 16.32 -7.55
C GLY A 177 3.63 15.80 -7.44
N ALA A 178 4.57 16.55 -8.03
CA ALA A 178 5.98 16.14 -8.15
C ALA A 178 6.65 15.88 -6.79
N LYS A 179 6.38 16.71 -5.78
CA LYS A 179 6.99 16.58 -4.45
C LYS A 179 6.57 15.29 -3.74
N ALA A 180 5.27 14.97 -3.76
CA ALA A 180 4.79 13.74 -3.14
C ALA A 180 5.34 12.51 -3.87
N TYR A 181 5.44 12.57 -5.20
CA TYR A 181 6.02 11.51 -6.01
C TYR A 181 7.50 11.25 -5.65
N ASP A 182 8.29 12.31 -5.45
CA ASP A 182 9.69 12.19 -5.03
C ASP A 182 9.84 11.64 -3.62
N ILE A 183 8.99 12.04 -2.67
CA ILE A 183 8.97 11.45 -1.32
C ILE A 183 8.72 9.93 -1.43
N VAL A 184 7.71 9.51 -2.19
CA VAL A 184 7.38 8.09 -2.36
C VAL A 184 8.55 7.32 -3.00
N ARG A 185 9.20 7.90 -4.01
CA ARG A 185 10.29 7.25 -4.73
C ARG A 185 11.62 7.23 -3.97
N VAL A 186 12.00 8.36 -3.38
CA VAL A 186 13.34 8.58 -2.81
C VAL A 186 13.36 8.29 -1.32
N GLU A 187 12.42 8.84 -0.57
CA GLU A 187 12.38 8.69 0.89
C GLU A 187 11.79 7.35 1.29
N LEU A 188 10.61 7.01 0.75
CA LEU A 188 9.96 5.71 1.00
C LEU A 188 10.56 4.57 0.17
N LYS A 189 11.49 4.88 -0.75
CA LYS A 189 12.21 3.92 -1.61
C LYS A 189 11.28 2.96 -2.36
N MET A 190 10.06 3.41 -2.68
CA MET A 190 9.11 2.58 -3.41
C MET A 190 9.59 2.34 -4.84
N PRO A 191 9.39 1.13 -5.39
CA PRO A 191 9.88 0.75 -6.72
C PRO A 191 9.02 1.35 -7.84
N VAL A 192 8.95 2.67 -7.96
CA VAL A 192 8.22 3.36 -9.03
C VAL A 192 9.17 3.88 -10.14
N PRO A 193 8.68 4.09 -11.37
CA PRO A 193 9.46 4.70 -12.45
C PRO A 193 10.09 6.03 -12.04
N SER A 194 11.27 6.33 -12.59
CA SER A 194 11.85 7.68 -12.43
C SER A 194 11.03 8.71 -13.20
N ILE A 195 11.11 9.97 -12.78
CA ILE A 195 10.45 11.09 -13.48
C ILE A 195 10.83 11.10 -14.96
N SER A 196 12.11 10.93 -15.30
CA SER A 196 12.55 10.88 -16.71
C SER A 196 11.97 9.68 -17.47
N SER A 197 11.78 8.53 -16.80
CA SER A 197 11.15 7.36 -17.43
C SER A 197 9.65 7.59 -17.63
N LEU A 198 9.00 8.23 -16.66
CA LEU A 198 7.59 8.62 -16.73
C LEU A 198 7.36 9.65 -17.84
N GLN A 199 8.21 10.67 -17.93
CA GLN A 199 8.20 11.66 -19.02
C GLN A 199 8.38 10.99 -20.38
N ARG A 200 9.32 10.04 -20.52
CA ARG A 200 9.53 9.30 -21.76
C ARG A 200 8.31 8.45 -22.13
N TYR A 201 7.69 7.79 -21.16
CA TYR A 201 6.45 7.04 -21.36
C TYR A 201 5.30 7.95 -21.81
N LEU A 202 5.07 9.05 -21.10
CA LEU A 202 4.04 10.04 -21.42
C LEU A 202 4.31 10.74 -22.77
N SER A 203 5.57 10.91 -23.16
CA SER A 203 5.92 11.46 -24.48
C SER A 203 5.63 10.51 -25.64
N GLY A 204 5.47 9.21 -25.35
CA GLY A 204 5.03 8.20 -26.32
C GLY A 204 3.52 8.19 -26.51
N MET A 205 2.75 8.80 -25.60
CA MET A 205 1.37 9.16 -25.86
C MET A 205 1.36 10.40 -26.75
N ASP A 206 0.61 10.37 -27.84
CA ASP A 206 0.50 11.52 -28.74
C ASP A 206 -0.26 12.66 -28.06
N PHE A 207 0.50 13.52 -27.40
CA PHE A 207 0.10 14.81 -26.87
C PHE A 207 1.05 15.90 -27.37
N SER A 208 1.56 15.77 -28.60
CA SER A 208 2.68 16.56 -29.18
C SER A 208 3.06 17.83 -28.37
N PRO A 209 4.00 17.71 -27.40
CA PRO A 209 4.36 18.81 -26.51
C PRO A 209 5.48 19.68 -27.09
N GLY A 210 5.29 20.99 -26.99
CA GLY A 210 6.17 22.05 -27.46
C GLY A 210 5.34 23.26 -27.91
N PHE A 211 5.97 24.33 -28.40
CA PHE A 211 5.21 25.24 -29.24
C PHE A 211 4.86 24.50 -30.53
N LEU A 212 3.58 24.48 -30.92
CA LEU A 212 3.13 23.92 -32.19
C LEU A 212 3.84 24.64 -33.34
N LYS A 213 5.01 24.17 -33.78
CA LYS A 213 5.82 24.88 -34.79
C LYS A 213 5.06 25.12 -36.10
N PRO A 214 4.23 24.19 -36.60
CA PRO A 214 3.35 24.49 -37.74
C PRO A 214 2.36 25.60 -37.41
N SER A 215 1.73 25.58 -36.23
CA SER A 215 0.79 26.62 -35.82
C SER A 215 1.47 27.94 -35.51
N LEU A 216 2.70 27.99 -34.98
CA LEU A 216 3.51 29.19 -34.80
C LEU A 216 4.02 29.73 -36.13
N SER A 217 4.36 28.88 -37.10
CA SER A 217 4.70 29.30 -38.46
C SER A 217 3.48 29.90 -39.15
N LEU A 218 2.31 29.26 -39.01
CA LEU A 218 1.02 29.80 -39.42
C LEU A 218 0.66 31.07 -38.63
N LEU A 219 0.98 31.14 -37.33
CA LEU A 219 0.76 32.31 -36.48
C LEU A 219 1.68 33.44 -36.88
N LYS A 220 2.92 33.19 -37.30
CA LYS A 220 3.87 34.21 -37.76
C LYS A 220 3.49 34.75 -39.13
N ILE A 221 2.88 33.92 -39.98
CA ILE A 221 2.27 34.29 -41.25
C ILE A 221 0.96 35.05 -41.02
N ALA A 222 0.17 34.67 -40.02
CA ALA A 222 -1.14 35.24 -39.71
C ALA A 222 -1.09 36.40 -38.69
N LEU A 223 0.03 36.61 -37.98
CA LEU A 223 0.24 37.64 -36.95
C LEU A 223 -0.04 39.06 -37.45
N PRO A 224 0.35 39.43 -38.69
CA PRO A 224 0.01 40.73 -39.25
C PRO A 224 -1.49 40.93 -39.53
N SER A 225 -2.29 39.84 -39.47
CA SER A 225 -3.68 39.81 -39.94
C SER A 225 -4.71 39.27 -38.92
N LEU A 226 -4.30 38.81 -37.73
CA LEU A 226 -5.22 38.13 -36.81
C LEU A 226 -5.93 39.10 -35.84
N PRO A 227 -7.28 39.18 -35.87
CA PRO A 227 -8.03 39.64 -34.71
C PRO A 227 -7.98 38.57 -33.60
N ARG A 228 -8.12 39.01 -32.34
CA ARG A 228 -8.06 38.24 -31.07
C ARG A 228 -8.16 36.70 -31.20
N LEU A 229 -7.08 36.00 -30.85
CA LEU A 229 -7.04 34.55 -30.67
C LEU A 229 -7.93 34.15 -29.48
N TYR A 230 -8.81 33.17 -29.67
CA TYR A 230 -9.58 32.54 -28.59
C TYR A 230 -9.54 31.02 -28.71
N LEU A 231 -9.71 30.29 -27.61
CA LEU A 231 -9.76 28.83 -27.58
C LEU A 231 -11.21 28.39 -27.37
N GLN A 232 -11.79 27.72 -28.35
CA GLN A 232 -13.09 27.07 -28.23
C GLN A 232 -12.89 25.72 -27.56
N VAL A 233 -13.68 25.43 -26.52
CA VAL A 233 -13.68 24.13 -25.83
C VAL A 233 -15.12 23.65 -25.70
N VAL A 234 -15.36 22.36 -25.89
CA VAL A 234 -16.64 21.71 -25.54
C VAL A 234 -16.40 20.62 -24.51
N LEU A 235 -17.10 20.74 -23.40
CA LEU A 235 -17.08 19.82 -22.27
C LEU A 235 -18.36 18.99 -22.27
N VAL A 236 -18.25 17.70 -22.01
CA VAL A 236 -19.39 16.86 -21.61
C VAL A 236 -19.39 16.76 -20.09
N ARG A 237 -20.57 16.91 -19.50
CA ARG A 237 -20.79 16.75 -18.06
C ARG A 237 -21.88 15.72 -17.82
N GLY A 238 -21.65 14.82 -16.86
CA GLY A 238 -22.67 13.86 -16.42
C GLY A 238 -23.84 14.58 -15.74
N LEU A 239 -25.07 14.28 -16.17
CA LEU A 239 -26.29 14.85 -15.58
C LEU A 239 -26.65 14.16 -14.26
N PHE A 240 -26.53 12.82 -14.21
CA PHE A 240 -26.86 12.00 -13.04
C PHE A 240 -25.62 11.50 -12.27
N SER A 241 -24.43 11.99 -12.63
CA SER A 241 -23.16 11.53 -12.09
C SER A 241 -22.12 12.65 -12.14
N ASN A 242 -21.30 12.79 -11.10
CA ASN A 242 -20.34 13.89 -11.00
C ASN A 242 -19.04 13.61 -11.77
N TRP A 243 -19.06 13.81 -13.08
CA TRP A 243 -17.87 13.81 -13.93
C TRP A 243 -18.01 14.82 -15.07
N SER A 244 -16.86 15.26 -15.59
CA SER A 244 -16.79 16.10 -16.77
C SER A 244 -15.50 15.85 -17.53
N THR A 245 -15.54 15.90 -18.87
CA THR A 245 -14.35 15.79 -19.72
C THR A 245 -14.46 16.69 -20.94
N ALA A 246 -13.32 17.15 -21.46
CA ALA A 246 -13.25 17.88 -22.72
C ALA A 246 -13.27 16.89 -23.89
N ILE A 247 -14.15 17.11 -24.85
CA ILE A 247 -14.26 16.26 -26.05
C ILE A 247 -13.95 17.02 -27.35
N TYR A 248 -13.84 18.34 -27.29
CA TYR A 248 -13.43 19.17 -28.43
C TYR A 248 -12.65 20.39 -27.94
N TYR A 249 -11.60 20.74 -28.67
CA TYR A 249 -10.96 22.04 -28.58
C TYR A 249 -10.47 22.50 -29.95
N ASN A 250 -10.50 23.81 -30.22
CA ASN A 250 -9.86 24.39 -31.40
C ASN A 250 -9.58 25.89 -31.22
N PHE A 251 -8.60 26.43 -31.95
CA PHE A 251 -8.25 27.84 -31.91
C PHE A 251 -9.08 28.65 -32.90
N SER A 252 -9.52 29.84 -32.47
CA SER A 252 -10.19 30.86 -33.26
C SER A 252 -11.37 30.35 -34.09
N THR A 253 -12.01 29.27 -33.63
CA THR A 253 -13.12 28.63 -34.32
C THR A 253 -14.42 29.01 -33.61
N PRO A 254 -15.30 29.80 -34.23
CA PRO A 254 -16.54 30.19 -33.59
C PRO A 254 -17.47 28.98 -33.54
N THR A 255 -18.33 28.93 -32.51
CA THR A 255 -19.41 27.95 -32.49
C THR A 255 -20.29 28.11 -33.73
N SER A 256 -20.44 27.03 -34.49
CA SER A 256 -21.34 26.92 -35.63
C SER A 256 -22.27 25.72 -35.47
N LYS A 257 -23.31 25.66 -36.30
CA LYS A 257 -24.23 24.51 -36.34
C LYS A 257 -23.47 23.22 -36.64
N GLU A 258 -22.59 23.27 -37.63
CA GLU A 258 -21.80 22.14 -38.12
C GLU A 258 -20.89 21.61 -37.02
N LEU A 259 -20.26 22.51 -36.25
CA LEU A 259 -19.45 22.13 -35.11
C LEU A 259 -20.28 21.39 -34.05
N VAL A 260 -21.43 21.96 -33.65
CA VAL A 260 -22.28 21.35 -32.64
C VAL A 260 -22.80 19.99 -33.10
N GLU A 261 -23.22 19.87 -34.37
CA GLU A 261 -23.66 18.59 -34.93
C GLU A 261 -22.53 17.54 -34.98
N ALA A 262 -21.30 17.94 -35.33
CA ALA A 262 -20.15 17.05 -35.33
C ALA A 262 -19.85 16.53 -33.92
N VAL A 263 -19.81 17.42 -32.93
CA VAL A 263 -19.58 17.05 -31.52
C VAL A 263 -20.66 16.09 -31.01
N LEU A 264 -21.93 16.31 -31.38
CA LEU A 264 -23.03 15.41 -31.01
C LEU A 264 -22.91 14.02 -31.67
N ARG A 265 -22.47 13.95 -32.92
CA ARG A 265 -22.23 12.67 -33.61
C ARG A 265 -21.13 11.88 -32.92
N GLU A 266 -19.99 12.51 -32.61
CA GLU A 266 -18.88 11.86 -31.91
C GLU A 266 -19.28 11.40 -30.51
N ALA A 267 -19.97 12.26 -29.75
CA ALA A 267 -20.50 11.89 -28.44
C ALA A 267 -21.43 10.67 -28.55
N HIS A 268 -22.31 10.61 -29.56
CA HIS A 268 -23.20 9.48 -29.76
C HIS A 268 -22.46 8.18 -30.10
N THR A 269 -21.40 8.22 -30.91
CA THR A 269 -20.57 7.04 -31.24
C THR A 269 -19.96 6.39 -29.99
N THR A 270 -19.64 7.18 -28.96
CA THR A 270 -19.14 6.67 -27.67
C THR A 270 -20.22 6.07 -26.77
N GLY A 271 -21.49 6.09 -27.19
CA GLY A 271 -22.64 5.63 -26.41
C GLY A 271 -23.25 6.70 -25.49
N LEU A 272 -22.78 7.95 -25.54
CA LEU A 272 -23.35 9.03 -24.73
C LEU A 272 -24.71 9.47 -25.26
N THR A 273 -25.63 9.76 -24.34
CA THR A 273 -26.91 10.41 -24.64
C THR A 273 -26.88 11.86 -24.19
N VAL A 274 -26.78 12.79 -25.15
CA VAL A 274 -26.77 14.22 -24.87
C VAL A 274 -28.21 14.74 -24.79
N ALA A 275 -28.63 15.19 -23.60
CA ALA A 275 -29.98 15.70 -23.35
C ALA A 275 -30.09 17.23 -23.45
N ALA A 276 -29.00 17.94 -23.15
CA ALA A 276 -28.98 19.40 -23.10
C ALA A 276 -27.63 19.98 -23.56
N LEU A 277 -27.67 21.20 -24.05
CA LEU A 277 -26.52 22.02 -24.42
C LEU A 277 -26.57 23.34 -23.64
N VAL A 278 -25.47 23.70 -22.98
CA VAL A 278 -25.32 24.94 -22.23
C VAL A 278 -24.23 25.80 -22.85
N CYS A 279 -24.50 27.07 -23.11
CA CYS A 279 -23.51 28.02 -23.62
C CYS A 279 -23.72 29.43 -23.06
N ASP A 280 -22.76 30.32 -23.29
CA ASP A 280 -22.95 31.75 -23.04
C ASP A 280 -23.86 32.40 -24.12
N MET A 281 -24.07 33.71 -24.00
CA MET A 281 -24.86 34.51 -24.95
C MET A 281 -24.01 35.20 -26.03
N GLY A 282 -22.83 34.66 -26.36
CA GLY A 282 -21.99 35.14 -27.44
C GLY A 282 -22.72 35.09 -28.78
N SER A 283 -22.45 36.05 -29.68
CA SER A 283 -23.13 36.16 -30.98
C SER A 283 -23.01 34.89 -31.83
N SER A 284 -21.86 34.21 -31.79
CA SER A 284 -21.63 32.92 -32.45
C SER A 284 -22.56 31.83 -31.89
N ASN A 285 -22.63 31.68 -30.57
CA ASN A 285 -23.49 30.71 -29.90
C ASN A 285 -24.97 30.96 -30.20
N VAL A 286 -25.43 32.20 -30.09
CA VAL A 286 -26.81 32.58 -30.43
C VAL A 286 -27.13 32.28 -31.90
N GLY A 287 -26.21 32.61 -32.80
CA GLY A 287 -26.35 32.33 -34.24
C GLY A 287 -26.42 30.84 -34.55
N ALA A 288 -25.52 30.03 -33.95
CA ALA A 288 -25.48 28.59 -34.12
C ALA A 288 -26.80 27.92 -33.67
N LEU A 289 -27.29 28.26 -32.47
CA LEU A 289 -28.55 27.73 -31.96
C LEU A 289 -29.74 28.11 -32.85
N LYS A 290 -29.79 29.37 -33.32
CA LYS A 290 -30.84 29.82 -34.24
C LYS A 290 -30.83 29.03 -35.55
N ASN A 291 -29.65 28.79 -36.11
CA ASN A 291 -29.48 28.00 -37.35
C ASN A 291 -29.83 26.52 -37.16
N MET A 292 -29.80 26.03 -35.93
CA MET A 292 -30.27 24.70 -35.54
C MET A 292 -31.78 24.62 -35.29
N GLY A 293 -32.49 25.75 -35.45
CA GLY A 293 -33.95 25.82 -35.31
C GLY A 293 -34.44 26.09 -33.89
N LYS A 294 -33.55 26.47 -32.97
CA LYS A 294 -33.94 26.93 -31.63
C LYS A 294 -34.63 28.29 -31.73
N SER A 295 -35.82 28.40 -31.17
CA SER A 295 -36.60 29.64 -31.05
C SER A 295 -37.06 29.84 -29.61
N LYS A 296 -37.88 30.87 -29.36
CA LYS A 296 -38.49 31.09 -28.05
C LYS A 296 -39.49 29.98 -27.71
N ASP A 297 -40.35 29.62 -28.67
CA ASP A 297 -41.39 28.59 -28.49
C ASP A 297 -40.84 27.17 -28.65
N LYS A 298 -39.67 27.04 -29.28
CA LYS A 298 -38.94 25.78 -29.46
C LYS A 298 -37.55 25.88 -28.82
N PRO A 299 -37.42 25.73 -27.49
CA PRO A 299 -36.15 25.87 -26.76
C PRO A 299 -35.24 24.64 -26.90
N HIS A 300 -35.34 23.91 -28.00
CA HIS A 300 -34.58 22.72 -28.30
C HIS A 300 -34.35 22.59 -29.81
N PHE A 301 -33.38 21.77 -30.18
CA PHE A 301 -33.21 21.31 -31.55
C PHE A 301 -33.22 19.78 -31.61
N THR A 302 -33.25 19.24 -32.81
CA THR A 302 -33.28 17.79 -33.04
C THR A 302 -31.86 17.25 -33.16
N HIS A 303 -31.54 16.21 -32.40
CA HIS A 303 -30.23 15.55 -32.44
C HIS A 303 -29.96 14.95 -33.84
N PRO A 304 -28.77 15.16 -34.44
CA PRO A 304 -28.49 14.83 -35.84
C PRO A 304 -28.46 13.33 -36.18
N VAL A 305 -28.35 12.46 -35.17
CA VAL A 305 -28.39 10.99 -35.32
C VAL A 305 -29.67 10.38 -34.74
N THR A 306 -29.93 10.60 -33.45
CA THR A 306 -31.04 9.95 -32.73
C THR A 306 -32.42 10.56 -32.97
N GLY A 307 -32.51 11.77 -33.52
CA GLY A 307 -33.78 12.49 -33.66
C GLY A 307 -34.40 12.98 -32.35
N LYS A 308 -33.76 12.73 -31.19
CA LYS A 308 -34.25 13.18 -29.88
C LYS A 308 -34.05 14.69 -29.70
N HIS A 309 -34.81 15.30 -28.80
CA HIS A 309 -34.65 16.71 -28.46
C HIS A 309 -33.39 16.93 -27.61
N VAL A 310 -32.63 17.96 -27.97
CA VAL A 310 -31.53 18.50 -27.16
C VAL A 310 -31.95 19.89 -26.71
N PHE A 311 -32.18 20.07 -25.41
CA PHE A 311 -32.64 21.33 -24.83
C PHE A 311 -31.50 22.34 -24.72
N CYS A 312 -31.77 23.60 -25.04
CA CYS A 312 -30.75 24.65 -25.03
C CYS A 312 -30.90 25.56 -23.83
N PHE A 313 -29.83 25.72 -23.05
CA PHE A 313 -29.77 26.62 -21.92
C PHE A 313 -28.68 27.67 -22.13
N TYR A 314 -28.97 28.90 -21.70
CA TYR A 314 -27.92 29.88 -21.46
C TYR A 314 -27.48 29.81 -20.01
N ASP A 315 -26.21 30.13 -19.78
CA ASP A 315 -25.63 30.14 -18.45
C ASP A 315 -26.37 31.15 -17.52
N ALA A 316 -27.01 30.64 -16.47
CA ALA A 316 -27.80 31.44 -15.54
C ALA A 316 -26.99 32.54 -14.81
N PRO A 317 -25.75 32.30 -14.34
CA PRO A 317 -24.85 33.35 -13.86
C PRO A 317 -24.64 34.50 -14.85
N HIS A 318 -24.48 34.21 -16.13
CA HIS A 318 -24.38 35.25 -17.15
C HIS A 318 -25.69 36.05 -17.29
N LEU A 319 -26.86 35.39 -17.27
CA LEU A 319 -28.16 36.07 -17.29
C LEU A 319 -28.34 37.02 -16.10
N LEU A 320 -27.99 36.58 -14.89
CA LEU A 320 -28.09 37.41 -13.68
C LEU A 320 -27.17 38.64 -13.75
N LYS A 321 -25.94 38.46 -14.23
CA LYS A 321 -25.01 39.58 -14.47
C LYS A 321 -25.58 40.59 -15.47
N GLN A 322 -26.20 40.12 -16.54
CA GLN A 322 -26.83 41.00 -17.53
C GLN A 322 -28.03 41.73 -16.93
N ALA A 323 -28.88 41.05 -16.15
CA ALA A 323 -30.01 41.67 -15.49
C ALA A 323 -29.58 42.82 -14.55
N ARG A 324 -28.51 42.64 -13.78
CA ARG A 324 -27.89 43.75 -13.02
C ARG A 324 -27.42 44.87 -13.95
N ASN A 325 -26.63 44.55 -14.97
CA ASN A 325 -25.98 45.55 -15.82
C ASN A 325 -26.99 46.40 -16.62
N HIS A 326 -28.16 45.83 -16.95
CA HIS A 326 -29.21 46.51 -17.70
C HIS A 326 -30.22 47.25 -16.82
N LEU A 327 -30.09 47.23 -15.49
CA LEU A 327 -30.94 48.04 -14.62
C LEU A 327 -30.59 49.52 -14.84
N PRO A 328 -31.46 50.33 -15.46
CA PRO A 328 -31.09 51.65 -15.94
C PRO A 328 -31.34 52.72 -14.87
N ASP A 329 -30.73 53.90 -15.04
CA ASP A 329 -30.99 55.08 -14.22
C ASP A 329 -32.41 55.62 -14.49
N GLU A 330 -32.77 55.75 -15.77
CA GLU A 330 -34.07 56.24 -16.24
C GLU A 330 -34.77 55.24 -17.18
N GLY A 331 -36.08 55.39 -17.40
CA GLY A 331 -36.88 54.53 -18.27
C GLY A 331 -37.22 53.14 -17.70
N GLY A 332 -36.36 52.60 -16.84
CA GLY A 332 -36.59 51.41 -16.00
C GLY A 332 -36.84 50.09 -16.75
N ILE A 333 -36.97 49.01 -15.97
CA ILE A 333 -37.34 47.68 -16.44
C ILE A 333 -38.79 47.43 -16.03
N GLN A 334 -39.66 47.19 -17.01
CA GLN A 334 -41.02 46.76 -16.73
C GLN A 334 -41.05 45.31 -16.27
N ILE A 335 -41.56 45.09 -15.07
CA ILE A 335 -41.83 43.78 -14.50
C ILE A 335 -43.32 43.62 -14.26
N GLN A 336 -43.80 42.39 -14.34
CA GLN A 336 -45.18 42.07 -13.99
C GLN A 336 -45.17 41.32 -12.66
N PRO A 337 -45.66 41.92 -11.56
CA PRO A 337 -45.78 41.23 -10.29
C PRO A 337 -46.74 40.05 -10.39
N GLU A 338 -46.45 39.01 -9.62
CA GLU A 338 -47.29 37.84 -9.50
C GLU A 338 -48.71 38.22 -9.06
N GLY A 339 -49.73 37.79 -9.81
CA GLY A 339 -51.14 38.11 -9.53
C GLY A 339 -51.60 39.50 -9.98
N SER A 340 -50.72 40.33 -10.57
CA SER A 340 -51.06 41.64 -11.12
C SER A 340 -51.20 41.61 -12.65
N LYS A 341 -52.21 42.33 -13.18
CA LYS A 341 -52.33 42.60 -14.63
C LYS A 341 -51.46 43.79 -15.07
N ASP A 342 -51.11 44.66 -14.13
CA ASP A 342 -50.35 45.87 -14.40
C ASP A 342 -48.86 45.62 -14.26
N ARG A 343 -48.08 46.29 -15.13
CA ARG A 343 -46.63 46.29 -15.09
C ARG A 343 -46.13 47.43 -14.21
N VAL A 344 -45.10 47.15 -13.42
CA VAL A 344 -44.41 48.13 -12.59
C VAL A 344 -42.98 48.32 -13.07
N THR A 345 -42.37 49.47 -12.78
CA THR A 345 -41.07 49.85 -13.35
C THR A 345 -39.98 49.87 -12.28
N ALA A 346 -38.98 49.01 -12.42
CA ALA A 346 -37.79 48.99 -11.57
C ALA A 346 -36.66 49.85 -12.16
N THR A 347 -36.01 50.67 -11.35
CA THR A 347 -34.92 51.58 -11.78
C THR A 347 -33.71 51.46 -10.86
N ARG A 348 -32.63 52.22 -11.06
CA ARG A 348 -31.50 52.23 -10.12
C ARG A 348 -31.78 53.01 -8.83
N GLY A 349 -32.57 54.08 -8.91
CA GLY A 349 -32.82 55.06 -7.85
C GLY A 349 -33.10 54.50 -6.45
N PRO A 350 -34.11 53.62 -6.25
CA PRO A 350 -34.39 53.06 -4.92
C PRO A 350 -33.21 52.32 -4.28
N ILE A 351 -32.32 51.72 -5.09
CA ILE A 351 -31.14 50.99 -4.59
C ILE A 351 -30.02 51.98 -4.25
N ASP A 352 -29.85 53.04 -5.03
CA ASP A 352 -28.90 54.13 -4.72
C ASP A 352 -29.28 54.82 -3.40
N GLU A 353 -30.56 55.09 -3.19
CA GLU A 353 -31.08 55.65 -1.93
C GLU A 353 -30.86 54.71 -0.75
N LEU A 354 -31.11 53.40 -0.94
CA LEU A 354 -30.85 52.39 0.08
C LEU A 354 -29.37 52.36 0.49
N LEU A 355 -28.46 52.45 -0.48
CA LEU A 355 -27.01 52.48 -0.26
C LEU A 355 -26.53 53.80 0.37
N ALA A 356 -27.12 54.94 0.00
CA ALA A 356 -26.76 56.24 0.58
C ALA A 356 -27.17 56.35 2.06
N ASN A 357 -28.26 55.70 2.44
CA ASN A 357 -28.81 55.76 3.78
C ASN A 357 -28.29 54.64 4.71
N SER A 358 -27.47 53.70 4.23
CA SER A 358 -27.07 52.49 4.97
C SER A 358 -26.33 52.71 6.31
N SER A 359 -25.99 53.95 6.65
CA SER A 359 -25.33 54.35 7.90
C SER A 359 -26.27 54.86 9.00
N THR A 360 -27.58 54.96 8.76
CA THR A 360 -28.54 55.39 9.80
C THR A 360 -29.10 54.19 10.58
N TYR A 361 -29.33 54.36 11.89
CA TYR A 361 -29.82 53.30 12.78
C TYR A 361 -31.21 52.77 12.39
N GLU A 362 -31.99 53.57 11.65
CA GLU A 362 -33.34 53.24 11.21
C GLU A 362 -33.38 52.36 9.94
N MET A 363 -32.23 52.16 9.29
CA MET A 363 -32.18 51.45 8.01
C MET A 363 -32.10 49.93 8.18
N PRO A 364 -32.82 49.17 7.34
CA PRO A 364 -32.78 47.72 7.40
C PRO A 364 -31.41 47.20 7.02
N SER A 365 -30.93 46.19 7.76
CA SER A 365 -29.68 45.52 7.45
C SER A 365 -29.73 44.93 6.04
N HIS A 366 -28.73 45.29 5.23
CA HIS A 366 -28.53 44.75 3.89
C HIS A 366 -27.04 44.47 3.66
N ASN A 367 -26.76 43.51 2.78
CA ASN A 367 -25.37 43.11 2.46
C ASN A 367 -24.82 43.78 1.20
N ILE A 368 -25.60 44.65 0.55
CA ILE A 368 -25.20 45.29 -0.71
C ILE A 368 -24.17 46.42 -0.48
N LEU A 369 -23.25 46.57 -1.43
CA LEU A 369 -22.24 47.63 -1.48
C LEU A 369 -22.46 48.51 -2.70
N ALA A 370 -22.02 49.78 -2.65
CA ALA A 370 -22.03 50.66 -3.83
C ALA A 370 -21.32 50.05 -5.04
N SER A 371 -20.25 49.28 -4.79
CA SER A 371 -19.51 48.57 -5.84
C SER A 371 -20.27 47.39 -6.47
N ASP A 372 -21.38 46.94 -5.88
CA ASP A 372 -22.24 45.88 -6.44
C ASP A 372 -23.20 46.43 -7.49
N LEU A 373 -23.53 47.73 -7.39
CA LEU A 373 -24.42 48.44 -8.29
C LEU A 373 -23.65 49.19 -9.38
N HIS A 374 -22.68 50.02 -9.00
CA HIS A 374 -21.87 50.82 -9.92
C HIS A 374 -20.61 50.06 -10.37
N VAL A 375 -20.81 48.93 -11.03
CA VAL A 375 -19.73 48.05 -11.48
C VAL A 375 -18.92 48.66 -12.65
N GLN A 376 -17.59 48.69 -12.55
CA GLN A 376 -16.70 49.16 -13.61
C GLN A 376 -15.72 48.09 -14.13
N GLY A 377 -15.37 48.19 -15.41
CA GLY A 377 -14.38 47.31 -16.05
C GLY A 377 -14.63 45.81 -15.81
N TYR A 378 -13.62 45.13 -15.24
CA TYR A 378 -13.66 43.69 -14.94
C TYR A 378 -14.75 43.31 -13.92
N GLU A 379 -15.18 44.23 -13.06
CA GLU A 379 -16.20 43.94 -12.04
C GLU A 379 -17.56 43.60 -12.64
N LYS A 380 -17.82 44.02 -13.89
CA LYS A 380 -19.03 43.60 -14.63
C LYS A 380 -19.10 42.09 -14.83
N GLN A 381 -17.96 41.39 -14.79
CA GLN A 381 -17.89 39.93 -14.94
C GLN A 381 -18.06 39.16 -13.63
N LYS A 382 -18.00 39.83 -12.48
CA LYS A 382 -18.14 39.23 -11.16
C LYS A 382 -19.61 38.87 -10.87
N VAL A 383 -19.85 37.57 -10.65
CA VAL A 383 -21.19 37.01 -10.41
C VAL A 383 -21.65 37.27 -8.98
N ASP A 384 -20.75 37.20 -8.01
CA ASP A 384 -21.00 37.43 -6.59
C ASP A 384 -21.65 38.81 -6.33
N LYS A 385 -21.19 39.85 -7.04
CA LYS A 385 -21.81 41.18 -6.99
C LYS A 385 -23.27 41.19 -7.45
N ALA A 386 -23.58 40.48 -8.54
CA ALA A 386 -24.94 40.39 -9.05
C ALA A 386 -25.85 39.60 -8.09
N VAL A 387 -25.35 38.49 -7.55
CA VAL A 387 -26.07 37.65 -6.57
C VAL A 387 -26.39 38.44 -5.31
N ARG A 388 -25.45 39.24 -4.82
CA ARG A 388 -25.65 40.05 -3.60
C ARG A 388 -26.68 41.15 -3.81
N LEU A 389 -26.56 41.87 -4.94
CA LEU A 389 -27.48 42.94 -5.30
C LEU A 389 -28.91 42.43 -5.50
N LEU A 390 -29.06 41.39 -6.33
CA LEU A 390 -30.35 40.83 -6.73
C LEU A 390 -30.75 39.67 -5.80
N SER A 391 -30.78 39.96 -4.50
CA SER A 391 -31.07 38.97 -3.45
C SER A 391 -32.43 39.20 -2.77
N LYS A 392 -32.96 38.14 -2.14
CA LYS A 392 -34.15 38.24 -1.27
C LYS A 392 -33.94 39.24 -0.11
N THR A 393 -32.73 39.31 0.45
CA THR A 393 -32.38 40.29 1.50
C THR A 393 -32.50 41.73 0.99
N THR A 394 -31.98 42.02 -0.20
CA THR A 394 -32.13 43.35 -0.82
C THR A 394 -33.59 43.70 -1.06
N SER A 395 -34.40 42.72 -1.52
CA SER A 395 -35.85 42.90 -1.67
C SER A 395 -36.51 43.29 -0.35
N SER A 396 -36.23 42.57 0.73
CA SER A 396 -36.81 42.87 2.05
C SER A 396 -36.35 44.23 2.59
N ALA A 397 -35.09 44.61 2.37
CA ALA A 397 -34.55 45.90 2.77
C ALA A 397 -35.25 47.06 2.02
N LEU A 398 -35.45 46.94 0.71
CA LEU A 398 -36.16 47.93 -0.09
C LEU A 398 -37.61 48.13 0.37
N LEU A 399 -38.34 47.03 0.63
CA LEU A 399 -39.72 47.11 1.14
C LEU A 399 -39.78 47.76 2.52
N THR A 400 -38.88 47.36 3.42
CA THR A 400 -38.84 47.88 4.79
C THR A 400 -38.52 49.37 4.81
N ALA A 401 -37.48 49.78 4.07
CA ALA A 401 -37.09 51.19 3.99
C ALA A 401 -38.18 52.04 3.33
N GLY A 402 -38.77 51.56 2.24
CA GLY A 402 -39.85 52.27 1.54
C GLY A 402 -41.13 52.42 2.38
N ASN A 403 -41.56 51.35 3.06
CA ASN A 403 -42.75 51.38 3.93
C ASN A 403 -42.57 52.32 5.14
N ASN A 404 -41.34 52.48 5.61
CA ASN A 404 -41.00 53.41 6.69
C ASN A 404 -40.77 54.85 6.20
N GLY A 405 -40.96 55.13 4.90
CA GLY A 405 -40.76 56.47 4.33
C GLY A 405 -39.30 56.91 4.25
N LEU A 406 -38.34 55.97 4.31
CA LEU A 406 -36.90 56.24 4.27
C LEU A 406 -36.35 56.36 2.83
N LEU A 407 -37.18 56.03 1.83
CA LEU A 407 -36.85 56.15 0.40
C LEU A 407 -37.72 57.25 -0.23
N VAL A 408 -37.10 58.10 -1.04
CA VAL A 408 -37.77 59.15 -1.81
C VAL A 408 -38.43 58.55 -3.05
N SER A 409 -37.77 57.57 -3.68
CA SER A 409 -38.25 56.91 -4.87
C SER A 409 -39.51 56.09 -4.60
N THR A 410 -40.64 56.43 -5.23
CA THR A 410 -41.94 55.76 -5.02
C THR A 410 -42.03 54.35 -5.60
N ASN A 411 -41.08 53.95 -6.44
CA ASN A 411 -41.05 52.64 -7.10
C ASN A 411 -40.22 51.58 -6.35
N TYR A 412 -39.90 51.78 -5.06
CA TYR A 412 -39.15 50.81 -4.25
C TYR A 412 -39.78 49.40 -4.23
N ALA A 413 -41.11 49.30 -4.28
CA ALA A 413 -41.82 48.02 -4.29
C ALA A 413 -41.63 47.26 -5.62
N ALA A 414 -41.49 47.99 -6.73
CA ALA A 414 -41.15 47.42 -8.03
C ALA A 414 -39.72 46.86 -8.00
N ASN A 415 -38.77 47.63 -7.47
CA ASN A 415 -37.39 47.20 -7.28
C ASN A 415 -37.26 45.96 -6.39
N ALA A 416 -38.00 45.91 -5.28
CA ALA A 416 -38.02 44.74 -4.41
C ALA A 416 -38.52 43.50 -5.17
N THR A 417 -39.62 43.64 -5.91
CA THR A 417 -40.16 42.56 -6.74
C THR A 417 -39.16 42.08 -7.80
N TYR A 418 -38.44 43.01 -8.45
CA TYR A 418 -37.37 42.68 -9.39
C TYR A 418 -36.26 41.83 -8.76
N CYS A 419 -35.73 42.26 -7.61
CA CYS A 419 -34.72 41.50 -6.86
C CYS A 419 -35.23 40.13 -6.44
N ARG A 420 -36.48 40.02 -5.97
CA ARG A 420 -37.08 38.75 -5.53
C ARG A 420 -37.25 37.75 -6.67
N ILE A 421 -37.75 38.18 -7.83
CA ILE A 421 -37.93 37.32 -9.01
C ILE A 421 -36.58 36.77 -9.47
N LEU A 422 -35.59 37.64 -9.65
CA LEU A 422 -34.27 37.23 -10.14
C LEU A 422 -33.51 36.37 -9.14
N SER A 423 -33.63 36.65 -7.83
CA SER A 423 -33.07 35.80 -6.79
C SER A 423 -33.70 34.40 -6.83
N SER A 424 -35.02 34.32 -6.99
CA SER A 424 -35.75 33.04 -7.00
C SER A 424 -35.43 32.22 -8.26
N PHE A 425 -35.42 32.87 -9.42
CA PHE A 425 -34.93 32.29 -10.68
C PHE A 425 -33.51 31.72 -10.53
N PHE A 426 -32.57 32.52 -10.01
CA PHE A 426 -31.18 32.09 -9.88
C PHE A 426 -31.01 30.94 -8.88
N SER A 427 -31.78 30.95 -7.79
CA SER A 427 -31.81 29.83 -6.84
C SER A 427 -32.24 28.54 -7.50
N ILE A 428 -33.34 28.53 -8.28
CA ILE A 428 -33.84 27.33 -8.98
C ILE A 428 -32.77 26.77 -9.92
N PHE A 429 -32.13 27.62 -10.72
CA PHE A 429 -31.13 27.22 -11.71
C PHE A 429 -29.75 26.86 -11.13
N ASN A 430 -29.51 27.09 -9.84
CA ASN A 430 -28.21 26.85 -9.21
C ASN A 430 -28.33 25.98 -7.94
N THR A 431 -29.42 25.23 -7.81
CA THR A 431 -29.60 24.26 -6.73
C THR A 431 -28.55 23.14 -6.80
N ARG A 432 -28.07 22.70 -5.64
CA ARG A 432 -27.16 21.56 -5.53
C ARG A 432 -27.77 20.54 -4.57
N PRO A 433 -27.84 19.25 -4.93
CA PRO A 433 -28.25 18.23 -3.97
C PRO A 433 -27.21 18.20 -2.83
N LYS A 434 -27.67 18.18 -1.58
CA LYS A 434 -26.85 17.75 -0.46
C LYS A 434 -26.45 16.28 -0.69
N SER A 435 -25.26 15.89 -0.26
CA SER A 435 -24.76 14.51 -0.45
C SER A 435 -25.75 13.49 0.08
N LEU A 436 -25.90 12.36 -0.62
CA LEU A 436 -26.79 11.25 -0.23
C LEU A 436 -26.51 10.68 1.18
N ASP A 437 -25.35 10.99 1.77
CA ASP A 437 -24.95 10.57 3.11
C ASP A 437 -25.54 11.41 4.25
N GLU A 438 -26.16 12.56 3.94
CA GLU A 438 -26.93 13.34 4.91
C GLU A 438 -28.40 12.87 4.86
N LYS A 439 -28.68 11.76 5.55
CA LYS A 439 -30.03 11.50 6.04
C LYS A 439 -30.32 12.53 7.13
N ASP A 440 -30.81 13.69 6.75
CA ASP A 440 -31.60 14.51 7.66
C ASP A 440 -32.62 15.34 6.88
N GLU A 441 -33.86 15.02 7.21
CA GLU A 441 -35.08 15.75 6.90
C GLU A 441 -34.96 17.17 7.42
N GLU A 442 -34.72 18.11 6.53
CA GLU A 442 -35.42 19.39 6.54
C GLU A 442 -35.66 19.72 5.07
N GLU A 443 -36.89 19.46 4.59
CA GLU A 443 -37.38 20.13 3.39
C GLU A 443 -37.08 21.62 3.59
N SER A 444 -36.21 22.17 2.74
CA SER A 444 -36.00 23.60 2.80
C SER A 444 -37.36 24.29 2.70
N SER A 445 -37.66 25.14 3.68
CA SER A 445 -38.87 25.95 3.69
C SER A 445 -38.99 26.86 2.46
N ASP A 446 -37.88 27.07 1.73
CA ASP A 446 -37.85 27.83 0.50
C ASP A 446 -37.94 26.90 -0.73
N PRO A 447 -39.12 26.80 -1.39
CA PRO A 447 -39.31 25.96 -2.57
C PRO A 447 -38.38 26.29 -3.74
N CYS A 448 -37.72 27.46 -3.73
CA CYS A 448 -36.76 27.88 -4.75
C CYS A 448 -35.37 27.25 -4.61
N ILE A 449 -35.01 26.71 -3.44
CA ILE A 449 -33.68 26.09 -3.22
C ILE A 449 -33.72 24.55 -3.22
N SER A 450 -34.92 23.97 -3.28
CA SER A 450 -35.12 22.55 -3.56
C SER A 450 -34.84 22.25 -5.04
N PRO A 451 -34.25 21.07 -5.37
CA PRO A 451 -34.02 20.69 -6.76
C PRO A 451 -35.26 20.82 -7.63
N PHE A 452 -35.09 21.29 -8.87
CA PHE A 452 -36.21 21.46 -9.81
C PHE A 452 -36.97 20.13 -9.98
N GLY A 453 -38.29 20.17 -9.81
CA GLY A 453 -39.15 18.99 -9.80
C GLY A 453 -39.70 18.59 -8.43
N ARG A 454 -39.15 19.11 -7.33
CA ARG A 454 -39.64 18.84 -5.96
C ARG A 454 -40.83 19.72 -5.57
N CYS A 455 -40.84 20.97 -6.02
CA CYS A 455 -41.90 21.94 -5.72
C CYS A 455 -42.45 22.54 -7.02
N LEU A 456 -42.89 21.68 -7.95
CA LEU A 456 -43.19 22.04 -9.34
C LEU A 456 -44.14 23.23 -9.47
N GLU A 457 -45.30 23.21 -8.79
CA GLU A 457 -46.30 24.28 -8.91
C GLU A 457 -45.73 25.65 -8.56
N HIS A 458 -44.86 25.72 -7.54
CA HIS A 458 -44.21 26.97 -7.14
C HIS A 458 -43.07 27.35 -8.08
N GLN A 459 -42.23 26.38 -8.46
CA GLN A 459 -41.08 26.60 -9.33
C GLN A 459 -41.52 27.05 -10.73
N GLU A 460 -42.55 26.42 -11.30
CA GLU A 460 -43.13 26.78 -12.60
C GLU A 460 -43.82 28.14 -12.59
N LYS A 461 -44.32 28.61 -11.44
CA LYS A 461 -44.92 29.95 -11.34
C LYS A 461 -43.89 31.07 -11.38
N ILE A 462 -42.65 30.78 -10.97
CA ILE A 462 -41.53 31.74 -10.98
C ILE A 462 -40.88 31.82 -12.37
N LEU A 463 -40.87 30.72 -13.12
CA LEU A 463 -40.26 30.59 -14.45
C LEU A 463 -41.22 31.05 -15.55
#